data_AF-A0AAD7AI16-F1
#
_entry.id   AF-A0AAD7AI16-F1
#
_cell.length_a   1.000
_cell.length_b   1.000
_cell.length_c   1.000
_cell.angle_alpha   90.00
_cell.angle_beta   90.00
_cell.angle_gamma   90.00
#
_symmetry.space_group_name_H-M   'P 1'
#
loop_
_entity.id
_entity.type
_entity.pdbx_description
1 polymer ?
#
loop_
_entity_poly.entity_id
_entity_poly.type
_entity_poly.pdbx_seq_one_letter_code
_entity_poly.pdbx_strand_id
1 'polypeptide(L)'
;LRFYHPRLPWYVDVRAAQPNGVLVADVLHQLHAALHRPIRAHDFSNRALSAADRELITSAYRARCADRVDVMHHGVRQVDFMGPDVILQGFVEGKNGMWLMKTTR
;
A
#
# COMPACT_ATOMS: atom_id res chain seq x y z
N LEU A 1 -10.98 -5.20 10.75
CA LEU A 1 -10.85 -3.78 10.38
C LEU A 1 -10.57 -3.68 8.89
N ARG A 2 -11.11 -2.70 8.18
CA ARG A 2 -10.83 -2.46 6.75
C ARG A 2 -10.24 -1.07 6.57
N PHE A 3 -9.04 -0.98 6.00
CA PHE A 3 -8.36 0.28 5.72
C PHE A 3 -8.40 0.63 4.23
N TYR A 4 -8.43 1.93 3.93
CA TYR A 4 -8.30 2.45 2.58
C TYR A 4 -7.35 3.66 2.56
N HIS A 5 -6.77 3.93 1.39
CA HIS A 5 -5.93 5.09 1.14
C HIS A 5 -6.29 5.69 -0.22
N PRO A 6 -6.36 7.03 -0.38
CA PRO A 6 -6.79 7.66 -1.65
C PRO A 6 -5.94 7.28 -2.86
N ARG A 7 -4.67 6.95 -2.64
CA ARG A 7 -3.73 6.53 -3.70
C ARG A 7 -3.63 5.01 -3.91
N LEU A 8 -4.32 4.20 -3.09
CA LEU A 8 -4.30 2.75 -3.25
C LEU A 8 -5.61 2.27 -3.88
N PRO A 9 -5.55 1.49 -4.97
CA PRO A 9 -6.75 0.86 -5.54
C PRO A 9 -7.23 -0.35 -4.70
N TRP A 10 -6.45 -0.79 -3.70
CA TRP A 10 -6.78 -1.93 -2.84
C TRP A 10 -7.19 -1.49 -1.43
N TYR A 11 -8.14 -2.23 -0.87
CA TYR A 11 -8.41 -2.22 0.57
C TYR A 11 -7.43 -3.15 1.30
N VAL A 12 -7.09 -2.80 2.54
CA VAL A 12 -6.35 -3.67 3.44
C VAL A 12 -7.28 -4.15 4.54
N ASP A 13 -7.60 -5.44 4.50
CA ASP A 13 -8.41 -6.10 5.52
C ASP A 13 -7.51 -6.70 6.60
N VAL A 14 -7.64 -6.19 7.82
CA VAL A 14 -6.94 -6.68 9.01
C VAL A 14 -7.89 -7.52 9.86
N ARG A 15 -7.46 -8.72 10.20
CA ARG A 15 -8.18 -9.66 11.06
C ARG A 15 -7.39 -9.93 12.33
N ALA A 16 -8.09 -10.29 13.40
CA ALA A 16 -7.44 -10.71 14.62
C ALA A 16 -6.64 -11.99 14.36
N ALA A 17 -5.37 -12.04 14.76
CA ALA A 17 -4.58 -13.28 14.68
C ALA A 17 -4.94 -14.26 15.81
N GLN A 18 -5.52 -13.75 16.89
CA GLN A 18 -5.90 -14.49 18.08
C GLN A 18 -7.36 -14.14 18.48
N PRO A 19 -8.04 -14.96 19.32
CA PRO A 19 -9.45 -14.75 19.66
C PRO A 19 -9.75 -13.51 20.52
N ASN A 20 -8.73 -12.76 20.96
CA ASN A 20 -8.82 -11.62 21.87
C ASN A 20 -9.02 -10.26 21.17
N GLY A 21 -9.41 -10.26 19.89
CA GLY A 21 -9.64 -9.05 19.10
C GLY A 21 -8.42 -8.64 18.28
N VAL A 22 -8.54 -7.53 17.56
CA VAL A 22 -7.47 -7.02 16.68
C VAL A 22 -6.46 -6.23 17.51
N LEU A 23 -5.23 -6.71 17.55
CA LEU A 23 -4.13 -6.02 18.23
C LEU A 23 -3.44 -5.01 17.31
N VAL A 24 -2.71 -4.06 17.90
CA VAL A 24 -1.84 -3.15 17.14
C VAL A 24 -0.84 -3.93 16.29
N ALA A 25 -0.29 -5.03 16.82
CA ALA A 25 0.62 -5.90 16.09
C ALA A 25 -0.02 -6.53 14.84
N ASP A 26 -1.32 -6.89 14.91
CA ASP A 26 -2.06 -7.41 13.75
C ASP A 26 -2.18 -6.36 12.65
N VAL A 27 -2.53 -5.13 13.05
CA VAL A 27 -2.64 -3.98 12.15
C VAL A 27 -1.33 -3.73 11.44
N LEU A 28 -0.24 -3.58 12.20
CA LEU A 28 1.06 -3.24 11.63
C LEU A 28 1.60 -4.35 10.72
N HIS A 29 1.53 -5.62 11.14
CA HIS A 29 2.03 -6.74 10.32
C HIS A 29 1.23 -6.94 9.04
N GLN A 30 -0.10 -6.97 9.13
CA GLN A 30 -0.94 -7.24 7.96
C GLN A 30 -0.94 -6.06 6.99
N LEU A 31 -0.88 -4.82 7.49
CA LEU A 31 -0.69 -3.64 6.65
C LEU A 31 0.67 -3.67 5.96
N HIS A 32 1.75 -3.94 6.69
CA HIS A 32 3.08 -4.09 6.11
C HIS A 32 3.11 -5.16 5.01
N ALA A 33 2.56 -6.35 5.29
CA ALA A 33 2.51 -7.46 4.34
C ALA A 33 1.68 -7.13 3.09
N ALA A 34 0.53 -6.47 3.25
CA ALA A 34 -0.31 -6.05 2.13
C ALA A 34 0.41 -5.03 1.23
N LEU A 35 1.00 -3.99 1.82
CA LEU A 35 1.72 -2.94 1.10
C LEU A 35 2.98 -3.46 0.39
N HIS A 36 3.62 -4.50 0.94
CA HIS A 36 4.81 -5.13 0.36
C HIS A 36 4.49 -6.17 -0.72
N ARG A 37 3.21 -6.43 -1.00
CA ARG A 37 2.82 -7.41 -2.02
C ARG A 37 3.22 -6.92 -3.42
N PRO A 38 3.90 -7.76 -4.23
CA PRO A 38 4.12 -7.47 -5.64
C PRO A 38 2.80 -7.32 -6.39
N ILE A 39 2.73 -6.36 -7.30
CA ILE A 39 1.59 -6.21 -8.19
C ILE A 39 1.71 -7.13 -9.41
N ARG A 40 0.60 -7.42 -10.07
CA ARG A 40 0.58 -8.18 -11.32
C ARG A 40 0.66 -7.24 -12.52
N ALA A 41 1.02 -7.78 -13.69
CA ALA A 41 1.13 -6.99 -14.92
C ALA A 41 -0.17 -6.24 -15.28
N HIS A 42 -1.35 -6.83 -15.05
CA HIS A 42 -2.63 -6.18 -15.33
C HIS A 42 -2.99 -5.06 -14.34
N ASP A 43 -2.42 -5.08 -13.13
CA ASP A 43 -2.60 -4.00 -12.16
C ASP A 43 -1.88 -2.73 -12.64
N PHE A 44 -0.78 -2.88 -13.38
CA PHE A 44 0.00 -1.78 -13.96
C PHE A 44 -0.50 -1.38 -15.36
N SER A 45 -0.86 -2.36 -16.18
CA SER A 45 -1.29 -2.18 -17.57
C SER A 45 -2.80 -2.33 -17.69
N ASN A 46 -3.54 -1.33 -17.22
CA ASN A 46 -4.99 -1.23 -17.37
C ASN A 46 -5.42 0.15 -17.89
N ARG A 47 -6.72 0.29 -18.22
CA ARG A 47 -7.29 1.55 -18.74
C ARG A 47 -7.45 2.66 -17.70
N ALA A 48 -7.39 2.33 -16.40
CA ALA A 48 -7.54 3.31 -15.32
C ALA A 48 -6.24 4.09 -15.09
N LEU A 49 -5.08 3.48 -15.35
CA LEU A 49 -3.78 4.15 -15.25
C LEU A 49 -3.38 4.81 -16.56
N SER A 50 -3.14 6.12 -16.51
CA SER A 50 -2.54 6.87 -17.61
C SER A 50 -1.03 6.58 -17.74
N ALA A 51 -0.41 7.07 -18.82
CA ALA A 51 1.05 7.02 -18.94
C ALA A 51 1.76 7.77 -17.81
N ALA A 52 1.23 8.94 -17.42
CA ALA A 52 1.75 9.74 -16.31
C ALA A 52 1.65 9.02 -14.97
N ASP A 53 0.54 8.32 -14.70
CA ASP A 53 0.39 7.54 -13.45
C ASP A 53 1.42 6.43 -13.37
N ARG A 54 1.64 5.70 -14.48
CA ARG A 54 2.66 4.65 -14.57
C ARG A 54 4.07 5.18 -14.35
N GLU A 55 4.36 6.38 -14.87
CA GLU A 55 5.64 7.04 -14.66
C GLU A 55 5.86 7.40 -13.19
N LEU A 56 4.84 7.96 -12.51
CA LEU A 56 4.90 8.25 -11.08
C LEU A 56 5.13 6.98 -10.24
N ILE A 57 4.42 5.89 -10.53
CA ILE A 57 4.61 4.60 -9.86
C ILE A 57 6.01 4.05 -10.13
N THR A 58 6.51 4.17 -11.36
CA THR A 58 7.87 3.72 -11.74
C THR A 58 8.93 4.52 -10.99
N SER A 59 8.74 5.83 -10.84
CA SER A 59 9.63 6.70 -10.08
C SER A 59 9.66 6.31 -8.60
N ALA A 60 8.49 6.07 -7.99
CA ALA A 60 8.39 5.61 -6.60
C ALA A 60 9.05 4.24 -6.39
N TYR A 61 8.83 3.30 -7.32
CA TYR A 61 9.49 2.00 -7.34
C TYR A 61 11.02 2.13 -7.36
N ARG A 62 11.56 2.97 -8.25
CA ARG A 62 13.01 3.22 -8.35
C ARG A 62 13.57 3.84 -7.09
N ALA A 63 12.88 4.85 -6.56
CA ALA A 63 13.27 5.51 -5.31
C ALA A 63 13.30 4.52 -4.13
N ARG A 64 12.30 3.65 -3.99
CA ARG A 64 12.27 2.60 -2.97
C ARG A 64 13.43 1.60 -3.14
N CYS A 65 13.77 1.25 -4.38
CA CYS A 65 14.83 0.27 -4.63
C CYS A 65 16.22 0.86 -4.44
N ALA A 66 16.42 2.17 -4.63
CA ALA A 66 17.72 2.84 -4.46
C ALA A 66 18.89 2.09 -5.14
N ASP A 67 18.68 1.66 -6.38
CA ASP A 67 19.62 0.88 -7.22
C ASP A 67 20.08 -0.47 -6.62
N ARG A 68 19.42 -0.95 -5.57
CA ARG A 68 19.64 -2.28 -4.99
C ARG A 68 19.04 -3.36 -5.86
N VAL A 69 19.89 -4.04 -6.63
CA VAL A 69 19.50 -5.10 -7.57
C VAL A 69 18.65 -6.20 -6.89
N ASP A 70 19.03 -6.61 -5.67
CA ASP A 70 18.31 -7.59 -4.88
C ASP A 70 16.86 -7.17 -4.59
N VAL A 71 16.61 -5.88 -4.38
CA VAL A 71 15.28 -5.32 -4.13
C VAL A 71 14.49 -5.16 -5.43
N MET A 72 15.16 -4.77 -6.51
CA MET A 72 14.55 -4.58 -7.83
C MET A 72 13.94 -5.85 -8.41
N HIS A 73 14.53 -7.03 -8.12
CA HIS A 73 13.99 -8.32 -8.56
C HIS A 73 12.57 -8.59 -8.05
N HIS A 74 12.14 -7.93 -6.97
CA HIS A 74 10.78 -8.06 -6.45
C HIS A 74 9.75 -7.18 -7.18
N GLY A 75 10.18 -6.36 -8.15
CA GLY A 75 9.33 -5.52 -8.97
C GLY A 75 8.55 -4.45 -8.19
N VAL A 76 7.51 -3.95 -8.85
CA VAL A 76 6.59 -2.96 -8.29
C VAL A 76 5.71 -3.60 -7.21
N ARG A 77 5.56 -2.91 -6.08
CA ARG A 77 4.74 -3.31 -4.94
C ARG A 77 3.57 -2.35 -4.76
N GLN A 78 2.55 -2.75 -4.00
CA GLN A 78 1.39 -1.89 -3.75
C GLN A 78 1.78 -0.54 -3.12
N VAL A 79 2.79 -0.51 -2.24
CA VAL A 79 3.30 0.73 -1.64
C VAL A 79 3.79 1.75 -2.67
N ASP A 80 4.24 1.32 -3.86
CA ASP A 80 4.75 2.22 -4.89
C ASP A 80 3.64 3.12 -5.49
N PHE A 81 2.37 2.74 -5.36
CA PHE A 81 1.22 3.57 -5.75
C PHE A 81 1.03 4.78 -4.82
N MET A 82 1.52 4.68 -3.58
CA MET A 82 1.46 5.77 -2.60
C MET A 82 2.47 6.89 -2.92
N GLY A 83 3.42 6.64 -3.83
CA GLY A 83 4.40 7.64 -4.22
C GLY A 83 5.21 8.12 -3.00
N PRO A 84 5.32 9.43 -2.77
CA PRO A 84 6.01 9.95 -1.60
C PRO A 84 5.18 9.86 -0.31
N ASP A 85 3.87 9.62 -0.37
CA ASP A 85 2.97 9.71 0.79
C ASP A 85 2.99 8.40 1.61
N VAL A 86 4.12 8.08 2.24
CA VAL A 86 4.41 6.77 2.87
C VAL A 86 4.61 6.80 4.39
N ILE A 87 4.68 7.97 5.03
CA ILE A 87 4.80 8.07 6.49
C ILE A 87 3.43 7.94 7.13
N LEU A 88 3.16 6.83 7.83
CA LEU A 88 1.90 6.59 8.53
C LEU A 88 1.72 7.55 9.71
N GLN A 89 0.66 8.37 9.67
CA GLN A 89 0.30 9.28 10.76
C GLN A 89 -0.77 8.69 11.69
N GLY A 90 -1.53 7.70 11.20
CA GLY A 90 -2.59 7.04 11.96
C GLY A 90 -3.80 6.72 11.10
N PHE A 91 -4.91 6.42 11.78
CA PHE A 91 -6.17 6.01 11.16
C PHE A 91 -7.30 6.91 11.64
N VAL A 92 -8.20 7.26 10.72
CA VAL A 92 -9.41 8.02 11.03
C VAL A 92 -10.62 7.24 10.57
N GLU A 93 -11.67 7.22 11.39
CA GLU A 93 -12.92 6.57 11.03
C GLU A 93 -13.51 7.22 9.78
N GLY A 94 -13.80 6.39 8.78
CA GLY A 94 -14.48 6.77 7.56
C GLY A 94 -15.94 6.34 7.57
N LYS A 95 -16.50 6.09 6.39
CA LYS A 95 -17.87 5.60 6.24
C LYS A 95 -17.92 4.07 6.27
N ASN A 96 -19.05 3.51 6.68
CA ASN A 96 -19.36 2.07 6.59
C ASN A 96 -18.34 1.15 7.30
N GLY A 97 -17.80 1.57 8.45
CA GLY A 97 -16.83 0.79 9.22
C GLY A 97 -15.43 0.68 8.57
N MET A 98 -15.16 1.48 7.54
CA MET A 98 -13.84 1.61 6.94
C MET A 98 -13.03 2.71 7.62
N TRP A 99 -11.72 2.56 7.60
CA TRP A 99 -10.78 3.48 8.23
C TRP A 99 -9.85 4.08 7.18
N LEU A 100 -9.75 5.41 7.14
CA LEU A 100 -8.81 6.13 6.32
C LEU A 100 -7.41 6.02 6.93
N MET A 101 -6.47 5.46 6.18
CA MET A 101 -5.05 5.53 6.51
C MET A 101 -4.53 6.92 6.14
N LYS A 102 -4.08 7.70 7.14
CA LYS A 102 -3.46 9.01 6.90
C LYS A 102 -1.97 8.84 6.72
N THR A 103 -1.44 9.41 5.65
CA THR A 103 -0.01 9.45 5.39
C THR A 103 0.47 10.84 5.07
N THR A 104 1.78 11.04 5.22
CA THR A 104 2.48 12.23 4.79
C THR A 104 3.78 11.85 4.07
N ARG A 105 4.48 12.84 3.55
CA ARG A 105 5.76 12.69 2.87
C ARG A 105 6.92 12.60 3.85
#